data_AF-A0A8J5H6E3-F1
#
_entry.id   AF-A0A8J5H6E3-F1
#
_cell.length_a   1.000
_cell.length_b   1.000
_cell.length_c   1.000
_cell.angle_alpha   90.00
_cell.angle_beta   90.00
_cell.angle_gamma   90.00
#
_symmetry.space_group_name_H-M   'P 1'
#
loop_
_entity.id
_entity.type
_entity.pdbx_description
1 polymer ?
#
loop_
_entity_poly.entity_id
_entity_poly.type
_entity_poly.pdbx_seq_one_letter_code
_entity_poly.pdbx_strand_id
1 'polypeptide(L)'
;MTLSHAATHHNDTSAASFASSFRSAVSVMLPGPVDHYLYFTVGLRLFDCPPLRRCDGPNGTVLTANMNNVSFQLQTRLSIQEIYHRLPGVFTAEFPASPPV
;
A
#
# COMPACT_ATOMS: atom_id res chain seq x y z
N MET A 1 -23.74 -2.28 -3.80
CA MET A 1 -22.98 -3.30 -4.56
C MET A 1 -22.18 -4.09 -3.55
N THR A 2 -22.73 -5.20 -3.06
CA THR A 2 -22.13 -6.01 -2.00
C THR A 2 -21.12 -6.98 -2.61
N LEU A 3 -19.83 -6.69 -2.43
CA LEU A 3 -18.76 -7.65 -2.68
C LEU A 3 -18.69 -8.62 -1.51
N SER A 4 -19.34 -9.77 -1.66
CA SER A 4 -19.17 -10.93 -0.79
C SER A 4 -17.83 -11.61 -1.11
N HIS A 5 -16.75 -11.15 -0.48
CA HIS A 5 -15.59 -11.99 -0.22
C HIS A 5 -15.59 -12.25 1.28
N ALA A 6 -15.47 -13.52 1.67
CA ALA A 6 -15.41 -13.94 3.05
C ALA A 6 -14.18 -13.30 3.71
N ALA A 7 -14.37 -12.15 4.36
CA ALA A 7 -13.49 -11.73 5.43
C ALA A 7 -13.61 -12.83 6.47
N THR A 8 -12.55 -13.62 6.65
CA THR A 8 -12.41 -14.44 7.85
C THR A 8 -12.64 -13.48 9.02
N HIS A 9 -13.73 -13.67 9.76
CA HIS A 9 -14.11 -12.81 10.87
C HIS A 9 -13.07 -12.99 11.98
N HIS A 10 -11.97 -12.25 11.88
CA HIS A 10 -10.88 -12.26 12.83
C HIS A 10 -11.23 -11.28 13.95
N ASN A 11 -11.22 -11.76 15.19
CA ASN A 11 -11.56 -10.96 16.35
C ASN A 11 -10.32 -10.18 16.80
N ASP A 12 -10.13 -9.00 16.20
CA ASP A 12 -8.97 -8.13 16.40
C ASP A 12 -9.01 -7.28 17.68
N THR A 13 -9.89 -7.60 18.64
CA THR A 13 -10.09 -6.81 19.86
C THR A 13 -8.81 -6.65 20.69
N SER A 14 -7.96 -7.68 20.75
CA SER A 14 -6.68 -7.63 21.46
C SER A 14 -5.62 -6.79 20.72
N ALA A 15 -5.59 -6.85 19.39
CA ALA A 15 -4.70 -6.03 18.58
C ALA A 15 -5.09 -4.55 18.68
N ALA A 16 -6.40 -4.25 18.66
CA ALA A 16 -6.93 -2.90 18.86
C ALA A 16 -6.65 -2.37 20.27
N SER A 17 -6.81 -3.19 21.31
CA SER A 17 -6.52 -2.77 22.69
C SER A 17 -5.02 -2.52 22.91
N PHE A 18 -4.15 -3.32 22.31
CA PHE A 18 -2.71 -3.05 22.32
C PHE A 18 -2.35 -1.78 21.56
N ALA A 19 -2.89 -1.58 20.34
CA ALA A 19 -2.60 -0.38 19.55
C ALA A 19 -3.05 0.92 20.25
N SER A 20 -4.19 0.88 20.96
CA SER A 20 -4.66 2.02 21.75
C SER A 20 -3.86 2.27 23.04
N SER A 21 -2.96 1.36 23.43
CA SER A 21 -2.07 1.54 24.58
C SER A 21 -0.88 2.46 24.27
N PHE A 22 -0.55 2.68 22.99
CA PHE A 22 0.52 3.60 22.60
C PHE A 22 0.19 5.02 23.06
N ARG A 23 0.99 5.52 23.98
CA ARG A 23 0.91 6.89 24.50
C ARG A 23 2.30 7.48 24.59
N SER A 24 2.40 8.78 24.34
CA SER A 24 3.64 9.49 24.58
C SER A 24 3.93 9.52 26.09
N ALA A 25 5.20 9.30 26.46
CA ALA A 25 5.65 9.39 27.85
C ALA A 25 5.61 10.83 28.39
N VAL A 26 5.61 11.82 27.50
CA VAL A 26 5.56 13.25 27.81
C VAL A 26 4.50 13.95 26.96
N SER A 27 3.97 15.08 27.43
CA SER A 27 3.09 15.91 26.60
C SER A 27 3.88 16.38 25.37
N VAL A 28 3.39 16.02 24.18
CA VAL A 28 3.99 16.39 22.90
C VAL A 28 3.12 17.43 22.24
N MET A 29 3.75 18.49 21.74
CA MET A 29 3.09 19.43 20.86
C MET A 29 2.85 18.70 19.53
N LEU A 30 1.58 18.61 19.12
CA LEU A 30 1.25 18.07 17.81
C LEU A 30 1.91 18.97 16.74
N PRO A 31 2.54 18.38 15.71
CA PRO A 31 3.08 19.15 14.60
C PRO A 31 2.04 20.14 14.06
N GLY A 32 2.49 21.38 13.88
CA GLY A 32 1.72 22.51 13.36
C GLY A 32 1.32 22.31 11.89
N PRO A 33 0.84 23.38 11.23
CA PRO A 33 -0.13 23.33 10.14
C PRO A 33 0.19 22.30 9.06
N VAL A 34 -0.85 21.62 8.57
CA VAL A 34 -0.73 20.62 7.51
C VAL A 34 -0.18 21.27 6.25
N ASP A 35 1.04 20.88 5.85
CA ASP A 35 1.69 21.39 4.64
C ASP A 35 1.15 20.72 3.36
N HIS A 36 0.70 19.45 3.47
CA HIS A 36 0.27 18.64 2.34
C HIS A 36 -0.99 17.84 2.65
N TYR A 37 -1.97 17.92 1.75
CA TYR A 37 -3.19 17.13 1.79
C TYR A 37 -3.07 15.97 0.81
N LEU A 38 -3.16 14.74 1.32
CA LEU A 38 -3.10 13.53 0.53
C LEU A 38 -4.45 12.81 0.60
N TYR A 39 -4.99 12.46 -0.56
CA TYR A 39 -6.15 11.60 -0.70
C TYR A 39 -5.73 10.41 -1.55
N PHE A 40 -5.83 9.19 -1.04
CA PHE A 40 -5.45 8.03 -1.83
C PHE A 40 -6.54 6.96 -1.82
N THR A 41 -6.78 6.38 -2.98
CA THR A 41 -7.57 5.15 -3.10
C THR A 41 -6.62 3.98 -3.01
N VAL A 42 -7.04 2.94 -2.30
CA VAL A 42 -6.34 1.65 -2.26
C VAL A 42 -7.25 0.64 -2.94
N GLY A 43 -6.70 -0.11 -3.88
CA GLY A 43 -7.49 -1.06 -4.67
C GLY A 43 -6.69 -2.28 -5.10
N LEU A 44 -7.41 -3.25 -5.64
CA LEU A 44 -6.84 -4.40 -6.32
C LEU A 44 -6.98 -4.23 -7.83
N ARG A 45 -5.96 -4.63 -8.58
CA ARG A 45 -5.96 -4.68 -10.05
C ARG A 45 -5.47 -6.04 -10.51
N LEU A 46 -6.04 -6.52 -11.62
CA LEU A 46 -5.61 -7.73 -12.30
C LEU A 46 -4.72 -7.38 -13.48
N PHE A 47 -3.62 -8.09 -13.64
CA PHE A 47 -2.71 -7.99 -14.78
C PHE A 47 -2.56 -9.35 -15.47
N ASP A 48 -2.23 -9.32 -16.76
CA ASP A 48 -1.92 -10.54 -17.50
C ASP A 48 -0.74 -11.28 -16.87
N CYS A 49 -0.87 -12.60 -16.77
CA CYS A 49 0.20 -13.43 -16.24
C CYS A 49 1.35 -13.51 -17.25
N PRO A 50 2.61 -13.38 -16.81
CA PRO A 50 3.76 -13.55 -17.69
C PRO A 50 3.71 -14.90 -18.42
N PRO A 51 4.18 -14.96 -19.67
CA PRO A 51 4.22 -16.22 -20.43
C PRO A 51 4.98 -17.29 -19.64
N LEU A 52 4.48 -18.53 -19.71
CA LEU A 52 5.05 -19.71 -19.03
C LEU A 52 5.01 -19.67 -17.49
N ARG A 53 4.27 -18.73 -16.88
CA ARG A 53 3.98 -18.76 -15.44
C ARG A 53 2.51 -19.12 -15.21
N ARG A 54 2.26 -19.85 -14.11
CA ARG A 54 0.91 -20.04 -13.59
C ARG A 54 0.67 -19.00 -12.51
N CYS A 55 -0.46 -18.30 -12.60
CA CYS A 55 -0.88 -17.30 -11.63
C CYS A 55 -2.20 -17.72 -10.99
N ASP A 56 -2.37 -17.44 -9.70
CA ASP A 56 -3.52 -17.89 -8.91
C ASP A 56 -4.69 -16.89 -8.92
N GLY A 57 -4.59 -15.81 -9.68
CA GLY A 57 -5.67 -14.84 -9.82
C GLY A 57 -6.82 -15.36 -10.69
N PRO A 58 -7.98 -14.68 -10.65
CA PRO A 58 -9.12 -14.99 -11.51
C PRO A 58 -8.69 -15.02 -12.98
N ASN A 59 -9.18 -15.99 -13.74
CA ASN A 59 -8.82 -16.17 -15.16
C ASN A 59 -7.30 -16.30 -15.40
N GLY A 60 -6.53 -16.78 -14.42
CA GLY A 60 -5.08 -16.95 -14.54
C GLY A 60 -4.32 -15.62 -14.57
N THR A 61 -4.85 -14.56 -13.97
CA THR A 61 -4.21 -13.24 -13.87
C THR A 61 -3.31 -13.11 -12.64
N VAL A 62 -2.48 -12.07 -12.60
CA VAL A 62 -1.77 -11.65 -11.39
C VAL A 62 -2.63 -10.63 -10.63
N LEU A 63 -2.95 -10.94 -9.38
CA LEU A 63 -3.58 -9.99 -8.46
C LEU A 63 -2.51 -9.04 -7.90
N THR A 64 -2.74 -7.73 -8.02
CA THR A 64 -1.83 -6.69 -7.53
C THR A 64 -2.59 -5.66 -6.71
N ALA A 65 -1.94 -5.10 -5.70
CA ALA A 65 -2.44 -3.91 -5.03
C ALA A 65 -2.02 -2.66 -5.81
N ASN A 66 -2.85 -1.63 -5.76
CA ASN A 66 -2.53 -0.31 -6.28
C ASN A 66 -2.97 0.77 -5.30
N MET A 67 -2.33 1.94 -5.42
CA MET A 67 -2.77 3.17 -4.81
C MET A 67 -2.87 4.25 -5.88
N ASN A 68 -3.99 4.98 -5.96
CA ASN A 68 -4.20 6.00 -6.99
C ASN A 68 -3.99 5.48 -8.43
N ASN A 69 -4.38 4.22 -8.68
CA ASN A 69 -4.16 3.52 -9.96
C ASN A 69 -2.67 3.29 -10.32
N VAL A 70 -1.76 3.37 -9.34
CA VAL A 70 -0.33 3.06 -9.48
C VAL A 70 -0.01 1.82 -8.64
N SER A 71 0.54 0.79 -9.30
CA SER A 71 1.01 -0.43 -8.63
C SER A 71 2.52 -0.36 -8.42
N PHE A 72 2.95 -0.53 -7.17
CA PHE A 72 4.37 -0.56 -6.83
C PHE A 72 5.04 -1.84 -7.33
N GLN A 73 6.18 -1.71 -8.01
CA GLN A 73 7.00 -2.84 -8.45
C GLN A 73 8.27 -2.91 -7.60
N LEU A 74 8.35 -3.92 -6.74
CA LEU A 74 9.53 -4.14 -5.91
C LEU A 74 10.67 -4.71 -6.76
N GLN A 75 11.84 -4.08 -6.69
CA GLN A 75 13.05 -4.62 -7.29
C GLN A 75 13.50 -5.86 -6.51
N THR A 76 13.87 -6.93 -7.21
CA THR A 76 14.16 -8.24 -6.60
C THR A 76 15.49 -8.31 -5.85
N ARG A 77 16.38 -7.34 -6.05
CA ARG A 77 17.77 -7.40 -5.56
C ARG A 77 18.10 -6.40 -4.45
N LEU A 78 17.22 -5.44 -4.20
CA LEU A 78 17.53 -4.31 -3.33
C LEU A 78 16.32 -3.96 -2.48
N SER A 79 16.59 -3.61 -1.23
CA SER A 79 15.57 -3.04 -0.35
C SER A 79 15.15 -1.65 -0.83
N ILE A 80 13.97 -1.19 -0.39
CA ILE A 80 13.47 0.16 -0.71
C ILE A 80 14.47 1.23 -0.26
N GLN A 81 15.08 1.06 0.91
CA GLN A 81 16.08 1.98 1.43
C GLN A 81 17.34 2.00 0.56
N GLU A 82 17.80 0.85 0.09
CA GLU A 82 18.95 0.78 -0.83
C GLU A 82 18.66 1.42 -2.18
N ILE A 83 17.45 1.22 -2.73
CA ILE A 83 17.03 1.87 -3.99
C ILE A 83 17.07 3.39 -3.82
N TYR A 84 16.50 3.90 -2.73
CA TYR A 84 16.45 5.33 -2.44
C TYR A 84 17.85 5.96 -2.39
N HIS A 85 18.82 5.29 -1.77
CA HIS A 85 20.17 5.84 -1.61
C HIS A 85 21.12 5.56 -2.78
N ARG A 86 20.98 4.43 -3.48
CA ARG A 86 22.01 3.94 -4.41
C ARG A 86 21.61 4.00 -5.89
N LEU A 87 20.31 4.06 -6.20
CA LEU A 87 19.82 3.96 -7.58
C LEU A 87 18.90 5.13 -7.95
N PRO A 88 19.47 6.34 -8.18
CA PRO A 88 18.71 7.44 -8.73
C PRO A 88 18.12 7.04 -10.09
N GLY A 89 16.84 7.36 -10.32
CA GLY A 89 16.13 7.09 -11.58
C GLY A 89 15.40 5.75 -11.67
N VAL A 90 15.49 4.87 -10.67
CA VAL A 90 14.70 3.62 -10.62
C VAL A 90 13.30 3.83 -10.02
N PHE A 91 13.12 4.92 -9.27
CA PHE A 91 11.84 5.35 -8.73
C PHE A 91 11.54 6.77 -9.20
N THR A 92 10.25 7.10 -9.28
CA THR A 92 9.78 8.47 -9.47
C THR A 92 9.48 9.11 -8.12
N ALA A 93 9.75 10.40 -7.98
CA ALA A 93 9.36 11.17 -6.78
C ALA A 93 7.90 11.65 -6.85
N GLU A 94 7.23 11.48 -7.99
CA GLU A 94 5.94 12.07 -8.34
C GLU A 94 4.76 11.13 -8.04
N PHE A 95 4.69 10.56 -6.83
CA PHE A 95 3.51 9.78 -6.47
C PHE A 95 2.30 10.72 -6.31
N PRO A 96 1.15 10.44 -6.97
CA PRO A 96 0.06 11.40 -7.04
C PRO A 96 -0.61 11.56 -5.67
N ALA A 97 -0.83 12.82 -5.28
CA ALA A 97 -1.50 13.17 -4.04
C ALA A 97 -3.02 12.88 -4.03
N SER A 98 -3.62 12.65 -5.20
CA SER A 98 -5.02 12.25 -5.39
C SER A 98 -5.15 11.17 -6.46
N PRO A 99 -6.18 10.31 -6.44
CA PRO A 99 -6.48 9.44 -7.57
C PRO A 99 -6.73 10.30 -8.83
N PRO A 100 -6.28 9.85 -10.01
CA PRO A 100 -6.70 10.44 -11.27
C PRO A 100 -8.22 10.26 -11.43
N VAL A 101 -8.89 11.31 -11.93
CA VAL A 101 -10.35 11.31 -12.20
C VAL A 101 -10.72 10.44 -13.39
#